data_AF-A0A843KZM0-F1
#
_entry.id   AF-A0A843KZM0-F1
#
_cell.length_a   1.000
_cell.length_b   1.000
_cell.length_c   1.000
_cell.angle_alpha   90.00
_cell.angle_beta   90.00
_cell.angle_gamma   90.00
#
_symmetry.space_group_name_H-M   'P 1'
#
loop_
_entity.id
_entity.type
_entity.pdbx_description
1 polymer ?
#
loop_
_entity_poly.entity_id
_entity_poly.type
_entity_poly.pdbx_seq_one_letter_code
_entity_poly.pdbx_strand_id
1 'polypeptide(L)'
;MPTITGVTFPVQKRLMPRFFADGKTVFIKPATVFKELRSGMKLVFYQSHEDTGYVGEAAIKRIVIDDDPFAFFDTFGDAVFLTREEAKAYVEGQGRWQGVRVRKDEPKKRPWMALELEDIREYDSVKKPERFVPVGGRYLRE
;
A
#
# COMPACT_ATOMS: atom_id res chain seq x y z
N MET A 1 2.23 22.66 12.31
CA MET A 1 2.04 21.87 11.07
C MET A 1 0.85 20.95 11.29
N PRO A 2 0.02 20.71 10.27
CA PRO A 2 -1.11 19.80 10.40
C PRO A 2 -0.61 18.38 10.69
N THR A 3 -1.28 17.73 11.64
CA THR A 3 -0.87 16.44 12.23
C THR A 3 -1.11 15.32 11.23
N ILE A 4 -0.16 14.39 11.09
CA ILE A 4 -0.34 13.23 10.21
C ILE A 4 -1.23 12.22 10.94
N THR A 5 -2.39 11.93 10.36
CA THR A 5 -3.39 11.02 10.95
C THR A 5 -3.41 9.66 10.26
N GLY A 6 -2.80 9.57 9.08
CA GLY A 6 -2.76 8.33 8.31
C GLY A 6 -2.11 8.48 6.96
N VAL A 7 -2.39 7.50 6.10
CA VAL A 7 -1.85 7.39 4.76
C VAL A 7 -2.86 6.80 3.81
N THR A 8 -2.70 7.10 2.54
CA THR A 8 -3.46 6.46 1.47
C THR A 8 -2.54 6.04 0.34
N PHE A 9 -2.86 4.87 -0.23
CA PHE A 9 -2.16 4.30 -1.37
C PHE A 9 -3.17 3.88 -2.44
N PRO A 10 -2.83 4.06 -3.73
CA PRO A 10 -3.66 3.55 -4.79
C PRO A 10 -3.60 2.04 -4.85
N VAL A 11 -4.78 1.43 -4.78
CA VAL A 11 -5.00 0.00 -4.98
C VAL A 11 -5.94 -0.16 -6.17
N GLN A 12 -5.68 -1.14 -7.03
CA GLN A 12 -6.54 -1.40 -8.17
C GLN A 12 -7.89 -1.94 -7.67
N LYS A 13 -9.01 -1.47 -8.25
CA LYS A 13 -10.37 -1.90 -7.88
C LYS A 13 -10.52 -3.41 -7.72
N ARG A 14 -9.97 -4.19 -8.66
CA ARG A 14 -10.02 -5.66 -8.63
C ARG A 14 -9.41 -6.31 -7.38
N LEU A 15 -8.53 -5.61 -6.67
CA LEU A 15 -7.86 -6.10 -5.46
C LEU A 15 -8.56 -5.64 -4.18
N MET A 16 -9.52 -4.70 -4.24
CA MET A 16 -10.22 -4.21 -3.06
C MET A 16 -11.03 -5.30 -2.33
N PRO A 17 -11.73 -6.23 -3.01
CA PRO A 17 -12.46 -7.31 -2.32
C PRO A 17 -11.58 -8.15 -1.39
N ARG A 18 -10.25 -8.16 -1.60
CA ARG A 18 -9.34 -8.89 -0.72
C ARG A 18 -9.36 -8.38 0.72
N PHE A 19 -9.52 -7.07 0.90
CA PHE A 19 -9.62 -6.48 2.23
C PHE A 19 -11.03 -6.59 2.81
N PHE A 20 -12.05 -6.36 2.00
CA PHE A 20 -13.43 -6.20 2.48
C PHE A 20 -14.24 -7.50 2.51
N ALA A 21 -13.87 -8.51 1.72
CA ALA A 21 -14.58 -9.79 1.60
C ALA A 21 -13.68 -11.00 1.91
N ASP A 22 -12.45 -11.04 1.38
CA ASP A 22 -11.58 -12.21 1.51
C ASP A 22 -10.78 -12.24 2.83
N GLY A 23 -10.93 -11.22 3.67
CA GLY A 23 -10.32 -11.15 5.01
C GLY A 23 -8.80 -10.95 5.01
N LYS A 24 -8.20 -10.45 3.92
CA LYS A 24 -6.77 -10.11 3.87
C LYS A 24 -6.50 -8.89 4.73
N THR A 25 -5.56 -8.99 5.65
CA THR A 25 -5.27 -7.95 6.65
C THR A 25 -3.88 -7.33 6.48
N VAL A 26 -3.09 -7.75 5.49
CA VAL A 26 -1.73 -7.24 5.31
C VAL A 26 -1.56 -6.59 3.95
N PHE A 27 -1.32 -5.28 3.97
CA PHE A 27 -1.00 -4.49 2.79
C PHE A 27 0.51 -4.40 2.58
N ILE A 28 1.01 -4.77 1.40
CA ILE A 28 2.43 -4.70 1.06
C ILE A 28 2.71 -3.81 -0.15
N LYS A 29 3.83 -3.08 -0.13
CA LYS A 29 4.33 -2.34 -1.32
C LYS A 29 5.78 -1.86 -1.13
N PRO A 30 6.44 -1.32 -2.18
CA PRO A 30 7.68 -0.56 -2.00
C PRO A 30 7.49 0.62 -1.03
N ALA A 31 8.41 0.75 -0.08
CA ALA A 31 8.34 1.74 0.99
C ALA A 31 8.63 3.15 0.45
N THR A 32 7.58 3.97 0.33
CA THR A 32 7.68 5.36 -0.15
C THR A 32 7.29 6.37 0.94
N VAL A 33 6.03 6.36 1.36
CA VAL A 33 5.44 7.29 2.34
C VAL A 33 5.19 6.51 3.62
N PHE A 34 6.23 6.34 4.43
CA PHE A 34 6.18 5.46 5.61
C PHE A 34 6.87 6.00 6.88
N LYS A 35 7.80 6.96 6.76
CA LYS A 35 8.65 7.41 7.87
C LYS A 35 7.86 7.99 9.06
N GLU A 36 6.72 8.59 8.80
CA GLU A 36 5.86 9.20 9.82
C GLU A 36 4.76 8.25 10.30
N LEU A 37 4.63 7.06 9.69
CA LEU A 37 3.60 6.11 10.09
C LEU A 37 3.91 5.51 11.45
N ARG A 38 2.86 5.36 12.25
CA ARG A 38 2.89 4.73 13.57
C ARG A 38 1.69 3.80 13.69
N SER A 39 1.79 2.86 14.63
CA SER A 39 0.63 2.07 15.05
C SER A 39 -0.51 2.99 15.51
N GLY A 40 -1.75 2.60 15.23
CA GLY A 40 -2.96 3.36 15.51
C GLY A 40 -3.32 4.42 14.45
N MET A 41 -2.42 4.75 13.52
CA MET A 41 -2.75 5.63 12.39
C MET A 41 -3.62 4.90 11.36
N LYS A 42 -4.30 5.65 10.48
CA LYS A 42 -5.19 5.05 9.47
C LYS A 42 -4.49 4.74 8.16
N LEU A 43 -4.83 3.62 7.54
CA LEU A 43 -4.72 3.43 6.10
C LEU A 43 -6.10 3.66 5.47
N VAL A 44 -6.22 4.64 4.57
CA VAL A 44 -7.45 4.85 3.78
C VAL A 44 -7.26 4.25 2.40
N PHE A 45 -8.11 3.30 2.05
CA PHE A 45 -8.06 2.58 0.78
C PHE A 45 -8.54 3.48 -0.35
N TYR A 46 -7.61 3.87 -1.23
CA TYR A 46 -7.93 4.63 -2.44
C TYR A 46 -8.00 3.70 -3.64
N GLN A 47 -9.17 3.62 -4.26
CA GLN A 47 -9.41 2.87 -5.47
C GLN A 47 -8.93 3.64 -6.69
N SER A 48 -8.13 2.98 -7.52
CA SER A 48 -7.59 3.52 -8.78
C SER A 48 -8.20 2.83 -10.02
N HIS A 49 -7.99 3.45 -11.19
CA HIS A 49 -8.51 3.08 -12.51
C HIS A 49 -10.02 3.33 -12.72
N GLU A 50 -10.87 2.65 -11.97
CA GLU A 50 -12.33 2.69 -12.12
C GLU A 50 -12.97 3.22 -10.84
N ASP A 51 -14.02 4.04 -10.97
CA ASP A 51 -14.77 4.60 -9.83
C ASP A 51 -13.85 5.16 -8.74
N THR A 52 -12.91 6.02 -9.16
CA THR A 52 -11.79 6.44 -8.33
C THR A 52 -12.25 7.17 -7.07
N GLY A 53 -11.70 6.80 -5.91
CA GLY A 53 -12.03 7.42 -4.64
C GLY A 53 -11.66 6.58 -3.43
N TYR A 54 -11.91 7.13 -2.25
CA TYR A 54 -11.77 6.39 -1.00
C TYR A 54 -12.96 5.47 -0.80
N VAL A 55 -12.67 4.20 -0.56
CA VAL A 55 -13.68 3.13 -0.47
C VAL A 55 -13.72 2.49 0.92
N GLY A 56 -12.78 2.80 1.79
CA GLY A 56 -12.74 2.28 3.14
C GLY A 56 -11.51 2.74 3.90
N GLU A 57 -11.39 2.28 5.14
CA GLU A 57 -10.23 2.53 5.99
C GLU A 57 -9.91 1.34 6.90
N ALA A 58 -8.72 1.35 7.47
CA ALA A 58 -8.28 0.43 8.50
C ALA A 58 -7.31 1.12 9.46
N ALA A 59 -7.18 0.61 10.68
CA ALA A 59 -6.13 1.01 11.60
C ALA A 59 -4.84 0.22 11.32
N ILE A 60 -3.70 0.89 11.36
CA ILE A 60 -2.38 0.27 11.22
C ILE A 60 -2.03 -0.32 12.58
N LYS A 61 -1.96 -1.65 12.67
CA LYS A 61 -1.57 -2.38 13.87
C LYS A 61 -0.06 -2.53 13.98
N ARG A 62 0.61 -2.84 12.87
CA ARG A 62 2.06 -3.03 12.82
C ARG A 62 2.63 -2.63 11.47
N ILE A 63 3.86 -2.14 11.48
CA ILE A 63 4.62 -1.75 10.30
C ILE A 63 5.90 -2.57 10.28
N VAL A 64 6.15 -3.31 9.20
CA VAL A 64 7.38 -4.08 8.99
C VAL A 64 8.06 -3.56 7.73
N ILE A 65 9.37 -3.33 7.80
CA ILE A 65 10.20 -2.92 6.67
C ILE A 65 11.19 -4.03 6.39
N ASP A 66 11.27 -4.47 5.14
CA ASP A 66 12.20 -5.50 4.69
C ASP A 66 12.69 -5.19 3.27
N ASP A 67 13.93 -5.55 2.96
CA ASP A 67 14.47 -5.40 1.60
C ASP A 67 13.92 -6.47 0.65
N ASP A 68 13.49 -7.62 1.18
CA ASP A 68 12.85 -8.70 0.43
C ASP A 68 11.32 -8.70 0.62
N PRO A 69 10.52 -8.38 -0.42
CA PRO A 69 9.07 -8.50 -0.33
C PRO A 69 8.57 -9.92 -0.07
N PHE A 70 9.37 -10.95 -0.38
CA PHE A 70 8.96 -12.33 -0.18
C PHE A 70 8.99 -12.75 1.29
N ALA A 71 9.81 -12.09 2.12
CA ALA A 71 9.87 -12.34 3.57
C ALA A 71 8.53 -12.05 4.28
N PHE A 72 7.68 -11.18 3.70
CA PHE A 72 6.34 -10.94 4.23
C PHE A 72 5.42 -12.14 4.09
N PHE A 73 5.60 -12.99 3.08
CA PHE A 73 4.81 -14.22 2.94
C PHE A 73 5.22 -15.26 3.97
N ASP A 74 6.50 -15.30 4.36
CA ASP A 74 6.95 -16.18 5.44
C ASP A 74 6.43 -15.71 6.81
N THR A 75 6.29 -14.38 6.99
CA THR A 75 5.83 -13.77 8.25
C THR A 75 4.31 -13.76 8.39
N PHE A 76 3.59 -13.42 7.33
CA PHE A 76 2.14 -13.15 7.34
C PHE A 76 1.32 -14.19 6.58
N GLY A 77 1.98 -15.08 5.83
CA GLY A 77 1.32 -16.15 5.09
C GLY A 77 0.24 -15.62 4.15
N ASP A 78 -0.93 -16.23 4.26
CA ASP A 78 -2.09 -15.92 3.42
C ASP A 78 -2.78 -14.59 3.80
N ALA A 79 -2.38 -13.91 4.88
CA ALA A 79 -2.96 -12.62 5.25
C ALA A 79 -2.56 -11.48 4.28
N VAL A 80 -1.52 -11.69 3.48
CA VAL A 80 -1.03 -10.73 2.47
C VAL A 80 -2.06 -10.55 1.36
N PHE A 81 -2.38 -9.30 1.05
CA PHE A 81 -3.40 -8.99 0.04
C PHE A 81 -2.95 -9.29 -1.38
N LEU A 82 -1.65 -9.45 -1.65
CA LEU A 82 -1.15 -9.95 -2.93
C LEU A 82 -0.81 -11.43 -2.78
N THR A 83 -0.95 -12.19 -3.86
CA THR A 83 -0.33 -13.51 -3.97
C THR A 83 1.18 -13.36 -4.18
N ARG A 84 1.93 -14.43 -3.91
CA ARG A 84 3.38 -14.45 -4.11
C ARG A 84 3.73 -14.21 -5.59
N GLU A 85 2.92 -14.76 -6.49
CA GLU A 85 3.05 -14.63 -7.94
C GLU A 85 2.80 -13.20 -8.40
N GLU A 86 1.78 -12.52 -7.86
CA GLU A 86 1.52 -11.10 -8.18
C GLU A 86 2.62 -10.19 -7.63
N ALA A 87 3.12 -10.45 -6.42
CA ALA A 87 4.26 -9.72 -5.86
C ALA A 87 5.51 -9.92 -6.72
N LYS A 88 5.78 -11.16 -7.17
CA LYS A 88 6.88 -11.47 -8.09
C LYS A 88 6.74 -10.74 -9.42
N ALA A 89 5.58 -10.80 -10.05
CA ALA A 89 5.30 -10.11 -11.31
C ALA A 89 5.47 -8.59 -11.18
N TYR A 90 5.10 -8.02 -10.02
CA TYR A 90 5.31 -6.61 -9.74
C TYR A 90 6.81 -6.25 -9.65
N VAL A 91 7.60 -7.02 -8.89
CA VAL A 91 9.06 -6.81 -8.74
C VAL A 91 9.78 -6.94 -10.09
N GLU A 92 9.49 -7.98 -10.86
CA GLU A 92 10.05 -8.20 -12.20
C GLU A 92 9.62 -7.09 -13.17
N GLY A 93 8.38 -6.64 -13.04
CA GLY A 93 7.84 -5.50 -13.77
C GLY A 93 8.62 -4.21 -13.51
N GLN A 94 9.01 -3.92 -12.25
CA GLN A 94 9.77 -2.71 -11.91
C GLN A 94 11.13 -2.64 -12.64
N GLY A 95 11.77 -3.77 -12.90
CA GLY A 95 13.01 -3.82 -13.68
C GLY A 95 12.84 -3.33 -15.12
N ARG A 96 11.65 -3.50 -15.71
CA ARG A 96 11.34 -3.10 -17.09
C ARG A 96 11.11 -1.60 -17.26
N TRP A 97 10.78 -0.88 -16.19
CA TRP A 97 10.54 0.57 -16.18
C TRP A 97 11.79 1.38 -15.81
N GLN A 98 12.96 0.74 -15.64
CA GLN A 98 14.26 1.41 -15.55
C GLN A 98 14.67 1.96 -16.93
N GLY A 99 13.92 2.94 -17.43
CA GLY A 99 14.23 3.60 -18.70
C GLY A 99 15.54 4.39 -18.61
N VAL A 100 16.51 4.04 -19.48
CA VAL A 100 17.55 4.79 -20.25
C VAL A 100 18.25 6.03 -19.63
N ARG A 101 17.81 6.63 -18.52
CA ARG A 101 18.35 7.86 -17.90
C ARG A 101 18.71 7.71 -16.42
N VAL A 102 18.75 6.50 -15.87
CA VAL A 102 19.24 6.30 -14.50
C VAL A 102 20.78 6.35 -14.56
N ARG A 103 21.38 7.27 -13.80
CA ARG A 103 22.85 7.38 -13.64
C ARG A 103 23.45 6.01 -13.35
N LYS A 104 24.69 5.78 -13.80
CA LYS A 104 25.54 4.58 -13.68
C LYS A 104 25.74 4.00 -12.26
N ASP A 105 25.04 4.49 -11.26
CA ASP A 105 25.04 3.93 -9.92
C ASP A 105 23.88 2.94 -9.82
N GLU A 106 24.16 1.72 -9.36
CA GLU A 106 23.16 0.67 -9.17
C GLU A 106 21.88 1.25 -8.55
N PRO A 107 20.71 1.05 -9.16
CA PRO A 107 19.46 1.53 -8.58
C PRO A 107 19.31 0.85 -7.22
N LYS A 108 19.58 1.59 -6.14
CA LYS A 108 19.38 1.10 -4.77
C LYS A 108 17.99 0.48 -4.70
N LYS A 109 17.94 -0.84 -4.51
CA LYS A 109 16.68 -1.56 -4.28
C LYS A 109 16.00 -0.85 -3.12
N ARG A 110 14.79 -0.37 -3.36
CA ARG A 110 14.02 0.29 -2.30
C ARG A 110 13.51 -0.80 -1.37
N PRO A 111 13.60 -0.61 -0.04
CA PRO A 111 12.95 -1.52 0.87
C PRO A 111 11.45 -1.54 0.58
N TRP A 112 10.82 -2.64 0.95
CA TRP A 112 9.39 -2.80 0.97
C TRP A 112 8.85 -2.61 2.38
N MET A 113 7.55 -2.41 2.46
CA MET A 113 6.83 -2.34 3.73
C MET A 113 5.61 -3.23 3.70
N ALA A 114 5.31 -3.83 4.85
CA ALA A 114 4.05 -4.44 5.18
C ALA A 114 3.35 -3.62 6.26
N LEU A 115 2.07 -3.32 6.05
CA LEU A 115 1.16 -2.77 7.04
C LEU A 115 0.20 -3.89 7.44
N GLU A 116 0.32 -4.37 8.67
CA GLU A 116 -0.70 -5.21 9.29
C GLU A 116 -1.84 -4.30 9.75
N LEU A 117 -3.05 -4.65 9.34
CA LEU A 117 -4.24 -3.83 9.50
C LEU A 117 -5.22 -4.50 10.45
N GLU A 118 -5.94 -3.68 11.19
CA GLU A 118 -7.08 -4.08 12.01
C GLU A 118 -8.24 -3.11 11.80
N ASP A 119 -9.44 -3.50 12.26
CA ASP A 119 -10.66 -2.70 12.11
C ASP A 119 -10.91 -2.24 10.65
N ILE A 120 -10.70 -3.14 9.69
CA ILE A 120 -10.94 -2.88 8.26
C ILE A 120 -12.44 -2.65 8.06
N ARG A 121 -12.78 -1.49 7.47
CA ARG A 121 -14.16 -1.08 7.19
C ARG A 121 -14.28 -0.55 5.78
N GLU A 122 -15.27 -1.05 5.05
CA GLU A 122 -15.71 -0.48 3.79
C GLU A 122 -16.67 0.70 4.05
N TYR A 123 -16.65 1.71 3.18
CA TYR A 123 -17.59 2.81 3.23
C TYR A 123 -18.84 2.49 2.40
N ASP A 124 -20.01 2.98 2.83
CA ASP A 124 -21.26 2.81 2.08
C ASP A 124 -21.24 3.48 0.69
N SER A 125 -20.36 4.46 0.49
CA SER A 125 -20.19 5.15 -0.78
C SER A 125 -18.75 5.59 -1.03
N VAL A 126 -18.38 5.66 -2.30
CA VAL A 126 -17.06 6.11 -2.74
C VAL A 126 -16.90 7.62 -2.50
N LYS A 127 -15.93 8.00 -1.66
CA LYS A 127 -15.63 9.41 -1.35
C LYS A 127 -14.55 9.95 -2.29
N LYS A 128 -14.83 11.04 -3.00
CA LYS A 128 -13.84 11.65 -3.90
C LYS A 128 -12.74 12.36 -3.09
N PRO A 129 -11.45 12.15 -3.42
CA PRO A 129 -10.38 12.87 -2.75
C PRO A 129 -10.35 14.33 -3.21
N GLU A 130 -10.06 15.27 -2.31
CA GLU A 130 -9.88 16.68 -2.68
C GLU A 130 -8.69 16.90 -3.62
N ARG A 131 -7.68 16.02 -3.54
CA ARG A 131 -6.50 16.06 -4.40
C ARG A 131 -6.13 14.67 -4.86
N PHE A 132 -5.54 14.58 -6.04
CA PHE A 132 -5.06 13.34 -6.61
C PHE A 132 -4.11 12.58 -5.66
N VAL A 133 -4.28 11.25 -5.60
CA VAL A 133 -3.41 10.34 -4.86
C VAL A 133 -2.37 9.75 -5.83
N PRO A 134 -1.09 10.11 -5.72
CA PRO A 134 -0.06 9.58 -6.62
C PRO A 134 0.24 8.10 -6.33
N VAL A 135 0.93 7.43 -7.26
CA VAL A 135 1.37 6.02 -7.12
C VAL A 135 2.16 5.78 -5.82
N GLY A 136 2.97 6.76 -5.42
CA GLY A 136 3.72 6.73 -4.16
C GLY A 136 2.85 6.83 -2.90
N GLY A 137 1.58 7.17 -3.01
CA GLY A 137 0.67 7.50 -1.92
C GLY A 137 0.88 8.88 -1.33
N ARG A 138 0.11 9.17 -0.28
CA ARG A 138 0.12 10.47 0.39
C ARG A 138 -0.21 10.32 1.87
N TYR A 139 0.41 11.15 2.71
CA TYR A 139 -0.05 11.33 4.09
C TYR A 139 -1.39 12.05 4.11
N LEU A 140 -2.26 11.58 4.99
CA LEU A 140 -3.49 12.26 5.39
C LEU A 140 -3.16 13.15 6.60
N ARG A 141 -3.77 14.33 6.61
CA ARG A 141 -3.49 15.36 7.60
C ARG A 141 -4.78 16.02 8.05
N GLU A 142 -4.84 16.37 9.32
CA GLU A 142 -5.85 17.23 9.95
C GLU A 142 -5.23 18.56 10.40
#